data_AF-A0A7W6GQ36-F1
#
_entry.id   AF-A0A7W6GQ36-F1
#
_cell.length_a   1.000
_cell.length_b   1.000
_cell.length_c   1.000
_cell.angle_alpha   90.00
_cell.angle_beta   90.00
_cell.angle_gamma   90.00
#
_symmetry.space_group_name_H-M   'P 1'
#
loop_
_entity.id
_entity.type
_entity.pdbx_description
1 polymer ?
#
loop_
_entity_poly.entity_id
_entity_poly.type
_entity_poly.pdbx_seq_one_letter_code
_entity_poly.pdbx_strand_id
1 'polypeptide(L)' 'MQHNFDRVYFEQGLSRNLYLAQQATDPGVAACHHSLAQLYAIILEAVAPVPAATD' A
#
# COMPACT_ATOMS: atom_id res chain seq x y z
N MET A 1 22.32 8.66 5.76
CA MET A 1 20.95 9.21 5.92
C MET A 1 20.07 8.06 6.36
N GLN A 2 19.52 8.12 7.58
CA GLN A 2 18.42 7.23 7.95
C GLN A 2 17.20 7.66 7.12
N HIS A 3 16.75 6.82 6.21
CA HIS A 3 15.50 7.06 5.49
C HIS A 3 14.37 6.77 6.47
N ASN A 4 13.76 7.83 7.02
CA ASN A 4 12.56 7.69 7.83
C ASN A 4 11.43 7.11 6.96
N PHE A 5 10.69 6.16 7.51
CA PHE A 5 9.51 5.60 6.86
C PHE A 5 8.45 6.70 6.69
N ASP A 6 8.08 7.00 5.44
CA ASP A 6 7.07 8.00 5.11
C ASP A 6 5.69 7.35 4.95
N ARG A 7 4.97 7.18 6.06
CA ARG A 7 3.64 6.55 6.08
C ARG A 7 2.67 7.17 5.06
N VAL A 8 2.68 8.48 4.91
CA VAL A 8 1.73 9.21 4.04
C VAL A 8 1.95 8.84 2.58
N TYR A 9 3.22 8.75 2.14
CA TYR A 9 3.55 8.30 0.79
C TYR A 9 2.96 6.91 0.48
N PHE A 10 3.09 5.94 1.40
CA PHE A 10 2.59 4.59 1.19
C PHE A 10 1.04 4.53 1.21
N GLU A 11 0.38 5.28 2.09
CA GLU A 11 -1.10 5.37 2.14
C GLU A 11 -1.69 6.00 0.87
N GLN A 12 -1.04 7.04 0.34
CA GLN A 12 -1.40 7.64 -0.95
C GLN A 12 -1.15 6.69 -2.12
N GLY A 13 -0.01 5.99 -2.11
CA GLY A 13 0.33 4.97 -3.11
C GLY A 13 -0.70 3.84 -3.16
N LEU A 14 -1.12 3.34 -1.99
CA LEU A 14 -2.18 2.33 -1.86
C LEU A 14 -3.50 2.83 -2.48
N SER A 15 -3.97 3.99 -2.02
CA SER A 15 -5.26 4.57 -2.45
C SER A 15 -5.29 4.85 -3.96
N ARG A 16 -4.20 5.41 -4.49
CA ARG A 16 -4.05 5.70 -5.93
C ARG A 16 -4.11 4.43 -6.77
N ASN A 17 -3.41 3.36 -6.37
CA ASN A 17 -3.37 2.14 -7.17
C ASN A 17 -4.69 1.38 -7.11
N LEU A 18 -5.41 1.37 -5.98
CA LEU A 18 -6.77 0.83 -5.94
C LEU A 18 -7.72 1.59 -6.87
N TYR A 19 -7.64 2.93 -6.86
CA TYR A 19 -8.42 3.76 -7.78
C TYR A 19 -8.09 3.45 -9.25
N LEU A 20 -6.80 3.41 -9.61
CA LEU A 20 -6.38 3.14 -11.00
C LEU A 20 -6.73 1.73 -11.47
N ALA A 21 -6.70 0.72 -10.58
CA ALA A 21 -7.15 -0.62 -10.91
C ALA A 21 -8.64 -0.66 -11.31
N GLN A 22 -9.48 0.13 -10.64
CA GLN A 22 -10.92 0.25 -10.95
C GLN A 22 -11.18 1.00 -12.26
N GLN A 23 -10.29 1.92 -12.65
CA GLN A 23 -10.41 2.69 -13.90
C GLN A 23 -9.80 1.95 -15.11
N ALA A 24 -8.97 0.94 -14.88
CA ALA A 24 -8.29 0.23 -15.94
C ALA A 24 -9.26 -0.62 -16.78
N THR A 25 -9.26 -0.39 -18.09
CA THR A 25 -10.02 -1.19 -19.06
C THR A 25 -9.32 -2.48 -19.44
N ASP A 26 -7.98 -2.48 -19.41
CA ASP A 26 -7.16 -3.65 -19.65
C ASP A 26 -7.00 -4.48 -18.34
N PRO A 27 -7.35 -5.78 -18.34
CA PRO A 27 -7.24 -6.63 -17.15
C PRO A 27 -5.81 -6.79 -16.62
N GLY A 28 -4.80 -6.79 -17.50
CA GLY A 28 -3.40 -6.88 -17.11
C GLY A 28 -2.93 -5.63 -16.38
N VAL A 29 -3.34 -4.45 -16.86
CA VAL A 29 -3.08 -3.16 -16.19
C VAL A 29 -3.78 -3.10 -14.83
N ALA A 30 -5.03 -3.56 -14.74
CA ALA A 30 -5.75 -3.66 -13.46
C ALA A 30 -5.00 -4.56 -12.46
N ALA A 31 -4.52 -5.72 -12.90
CA ALA A 31 -3.75 -6.66 -12.08
C ALA A 31 -2.41 -6.07 -11.61
N CYS A 32 -1.71 -5.31 -12.46
CA CYS A 32 -0.48 -4.60 -12.08
C CYS A 32 -0.75 -3.58 -10.96
N HIS A 33 -1.81 -2.78 -11.08
CA HIS A 33 -2.19 -1.82 -10.03
C HIS A 33 -2.59 -2.51 -8.73
N HIS A 34 -3.35 -3.61 -8.79
CA HIS A 34 -3.66 -4.40 -7.60
C HIS A 34 -2.40 -4.97 -6.92
N SER A 35 -1.44 -5.46 -7.70
CA SER A 35 -0.17 -5.98 -7.15
C SER A 35 0.64 -4.89 -6.45
N LEU A 36 0.69 -3.69 -7.03
CA LEU A 36 1.32 -2.54 -6.39
C LEU A 36 0.59 -2.10 -5.12
N ALA A 37 -0.74 -2.03 -5.15
CA ALA A 37 -1.56 -1.73 -3.97
C ALA A 37 -1.29 -2.74 -2.83
N GLN A 38 -1.20 -4.03 -3.15
CA GLN A 38 -0.89 -5.08 -2.18
C GLN A 38 0.50 -4.90 -1.58
N LEU A 39 1.51 -4.51 -2.38
CA LEU A 39 2.85 -4.19 -1.87
C LEU A 39 2.82 -3.01 -0.88
N TYR A 40 2.13 -1.92 -1.21
CA TYR A 40 1.97 -0.79 -0.29
C TYR A 40 1.28 -1.20 1.03
N ALA A 41 0.24 -2.03 0.95
CA ALA A 41 -0.48 -2.52 2.13
C ALA A 41 0.43 -3.37 3.05
N ILE A 42 1.20 -4.30 2.49
CA ILE A 42 2.15 -5.15 3.24
C ILE A 42 3.17 -4.28 3.98
N ILE A 43 3.71 -3.25 3.32
CA ILE A 43 4.69 -2.36 3.95
C ILE A 43 4.05 -1.56 5.08
N LEU A 44 2.82 -1.05 4.89
CA LEU A 44 2.08 -0.31 5.92
C LEU A 44 1.75 -1.17 7.14
N GLU A 45 1.49 -2.46 6.94
CA GLU A 45 1.24 -3.44 8.00
C GLU A 45 2.54 -3.76 8.75
N ALA A 46 3.66 -3.99 8.05
CA ALA A 46 4.95 -4.32 8.66
C ALA A 46 5.51 -3.22 9.57
N VAL A 47 5.11 -1.96 9.34
CA VAL A 47 5.50 -0.78 10.12
C VAL A 47 4.35 -0.25 10.99
N ALA A 48 3.20 -0.91 11.01
CA ALA A 48 2.17 -0.60 11.99
C ALA A 48 2.71 -0.94 13.39
N PRO A 49 2.45 -0.08 14.40
CA PRO A 49 2.84 -0.40 15.76
C PRO A 49 2.17 -1.72 16.16
N VAL A 50 2.96 -2.67 16.65
CA VAL A 50 2.43 -3.91 17.23
C VAL A 50 1.49 -3.49 18.36
N PRO A 51 0.22 -3.94 18.37
CA PRO A 51 -0.67 -3.65 19.48
C PRO A 51 0.03 -4.08 20.76
N ALA A 52 0.12 -3.19 21.76
CA ALA A 52 0.68 -3.55 23.05
C ALA A 52 -0.09 -4.78 23.55
N ALA A 53 0.63 -5.86 23.84
CA ALA A 53 0.03 -7.06 24.40
C ALA A 53 -0.73 -6.64 25.66
N THR A 54 -2.04 -6.85 25.67
CA THR A 54 -2.86 -6.73 26.88
C THR A 54 -2.56 -7.95 27.74
N ASP A 55 -1.86 -7.72 28.85
CA ASP A 55 -1.71 -8.67 29.96
C ASP A 55 -3.06 -9.00 30.61
#